data_AF-A0A507C9N3-F1
#
_entry.id   AF-A0A507C9N3-F1
#
_cell.length_a   1.000
_cell.length_b   1.000
_cell.length_c   1.000
_cell.angle_alpha   90.00
_cell.angle_beta   90.00
_cell.angle_gamma   90.00
#
_symmetry.space_group_name_H-M   'P 1'
#
loop_
_entity.id
_entity.type
_entity.pdbx_description
1 polymer ?
#
loop_
_entity_poly.entity_id
_entity_poly.type
_entity_poly.pdbx_seq_one_letter_code
_entity_poly.pdbx_strand_id
1 'polypeptide(L)'
;MTWQETVKTVQARRASQIPPQWRVSASELALLNDLNTIEWVCTKLTPRELTITNEASATALAHKIANREYTSVEVTKAFCHRAVLVHQATNCLTEIFCEEAYARAQYCDDYLAKNNRTLGPLHGVPVSIKENIDVAGKMTS
;
A
#
# COMPACT_ATOMS: atom_id res chain seq x y z
N MET A 1 -30.60 7.73 -5.84
CA MET A 1 -29.55 6.68 -5.88
C MET A 1 -29.82 5.72 -4.75
N THR A 2 -29.94 4.43 -5.05
CA THR A 2 -30.11 3.37 -4.03
C THR A 2 -28.76 3.03 -3.40
N TRP A 3 -28.75 2.40 -2.22
CA TRP A 3 -27.50 1.99 -1.58
C TRP A 3 -26.73 0.98 -2.44
N GLN A 4 -27.44 0.14 -3.21
CA GLN A 4 -26.84 -0.82 -4.14
C GLN A 4 -26.08 -0.12 -5.27
N GLU A 5 -26.61 0.98 -5.82
CA GLU A 5 -25.95 1.79 -6.83
C GLU A 5 -24.69 2.47 -6.28
N THR A 6 -24.77 2.98 -5.04
CA THR A 6 -23.61 3.55 -4.34
C THR A 6 -22.51 2.51 -4.15
N VAL A 7 -22.84 1.32 -3.64
CA VAL A 7 -21.87 0.23 -3.43
C VAL A 7 -21.18 -0.16 -4.74
N LYS A 8 -21.94 -0.35 -5.82
CA LYS A 8 -21.38 -0.68 -7.14
C LYS A 8 -20.41 0.39 -7.63
N THR A 9 -20.77 1.66 -7.45
CA THR A 9 -19.94 2.80 -7.87
C THR A 9 -18.62 2.83 -7.09
N VAL A 10 -18.67 2.67 -5.77
CA VAL A 10 -17.48 2.65 -4.91
C VAL A 10 -16.58 1.45 -5.22
N GLN A 11 -17.16 0.25 -5.38
CA GLN A 11 -16.41 -0.95 -5.75
C GLN A 11 -15.73 -0.81 -7.10
N ALA A 12 -16.43 -0.31 -8.12
CA ALA A 12 -15.86 -0.08 -9.45
C ALA A 12 -14.72 0.95 -9.41
N ARG A 13 -14.88 2.04 -8.66
CA ARG A 13 -13.82 3.04 -8.46
C ARG A 13 -12.60 2.42 -7.79
N ARG A 14 -12.77 1.71 -6.66
CA ARG A 14 -11.65 1.08 -5.95
C ARG A 14 -10.93 0.06 -6.84
N ALA A 15 -11.66 -0.78 -7.57
CA ALA A 15 -11.07 -1.74 -8.50
C ALA A 15 -10.27 -1.05 -9.62
N SER A 16 -10.71 0.13 -10.08
CA SER A 16 -9.99 0.91 -11.09
C SER A 16 -8.65 1.46 -10.59
N GLN A 17 -8.49 1.66 -9.28
CA GLN A 17 -7.24 2.14 -8.66
C GLN A 17 -6.16 1.06 -8.57
N ILE A 18 -6.51 -0.23 -8.76
CA ILE A 18 -5.53 -1.32 -8.77
C ILE A 18 -4.81 -1.34 -10.13
N PRO A 19 -3.47 -1.19 -10.14
CA PRO A 19 -2.68 -1.26 -11.36
C PRO A 19 -2.91 -2.57 -12.13
N PRO A 20 -3.08 -2.53 -13.47
CA PRO A 20 -3.41 -3.71 -14.26
C PRO A 20 -2.46 -4.90 -14.07
N GLN A 21 -1.16 -4.63 -13.90
CA GLN A 21 -0.13 -5.65 -13.70
C GLN A 21 -0.24 -6.38 -12.35
N TRP A 22 -1.02 -5.85 -11.40
CA TRP A 22 -1.24 -6.46 -10.08
C TRP A 22 -2.64 -7.07 -9.94
N ARG A 23 -3.43 -7.08 -11.01
CA ARG A 23 -4.77 -7.68 -10.99
C ARG A 23 -4.67 -9.19 -11.03
N VAL A 24 -5.45 -9.82 -10.17
CA VAL A 24 -5.51 -11.27 -10.00
C VAL A 24 -6.76 -11.79 -10.68
N SER A 25 -6.67 -12.96 -11.33
CA SER A 25 -7.83 -13.56 -12.00
C SER A 25 -8.89 -13.99 -10.98
N ALA A 26 -10.17 -13.90 -11.36
CA ALA A 26 -11.28 -14.34 -10.49
C ALA A 26 -11.18 -15.83 -10.13
N SER A 27 -10.71 -16.67 -11.05
CA SER A 27 -10.47 -18.10 -10.81
C SER A 27 -9.39 -18.35 -9.77
N GLU A 28 -8.36 -17.50 -9.71
CA GLU A 28 -7.30 -17.61 -8.72
C GLU A 28 -7.78 -17.14 -7.34
N LEU A 29 -8.51 -16.02 -7.28
CA LEU A 29 -9.10 -15.51 -6.03
C LEU A 29 -10.12 -16.49 -5.43
N ALA A 30 -10.87 -17.23 -6.25
CA ALA A 30 -11.85 -18.21 -5.80
C ALA A 30 -11.22 -19.42 -5.06
N LEU A 31 -9.90 -19.62 -5.18
CA LEU A 31 -9.16 -20.67 -4.48
C LEU A 31 -8.63 -20.20 -3.11
N LEU A 32 -8.75 -18.91 -2.80
CA LEU A 32 -8.21 -18.32 -1.58
C LEU A 32 -9.21 -18.39 -0.42
N ASN A 33 -8.66 -18.54 0.77
CA ASN A 33 -9.35 -18.47 2.05
C ASN A 33 -8.39 -17.90 3.12
N ASP A 34 -8.88 -17.74 4.34
CA ASP A 34 -8.11 -17.15 5.43
C ASP A 34 -6.83 -17.94 5.77
N LEU A 35 -6.79 -19.25 5.50
CA LEU A 35 -5.66 -20.12 5.84
C LEU A 35 -4.52 -20.05 4.82
N ASN A 36 -4.81 -19.74 3.55
CA ASN A 36 -3.81 -19.76 2.47
C ASN A 36 -3.47 -18.37 1.90
N THR A 37 -4.19 -17.31 2.28
CA THR A 37 -4.01 -15.97 1.71
C THR A 37 -2.60 -15.43 1.93
N ILE A 38 -2.03 -15.57 3.14
CA ILE A 38 -0.69 -15.04 3.45
C ILE A 38 0.38 -15.75 2.60
N GLU A 39 0.34 -17.08 2.56
CA GLU A 39 1.28 -17.87 1.77
C GLU A 39 1.19 -17.50 0.29
N TRP A 40 -0.04 -17.44 -0.24
CA TRP A 40 -0.28 -17.04 -1.62
C TRP A 40 0.27 -15.64 -1.92
N VAL A 41 0.00 -14.63 -1.08
CA VAL A 41 0.55 -13.26 -1.26
C VAL A 41 2.08 -13.31 -1.30
N CYS A 42 2.72 -14.07 -0.41
CA CYS A 42 4.17 -14.19 -0.39
C CYS A 42 4.74 -14.79 -1.69
N THR A 43 4.01 -15.69 -2.37
CA THR A 43 4.44 -16.22 -3.68
C THR A 43 4.40 -15.21 -4.82
N LYS A 44 3.66 -14.09 -4.65
CA LYS A 44 3.49 -13.04 -5.68
C LYS A 44 4.47 -11.89 -5.54
N LEU A 45 5.14 -11.80 -4.40
CA LEU A 45 6.10 -10.75 -4.10
C LEU A 45 7.51 -11.17 -4.52
N THR A 46 8.29 -10.21 -4.98
CA THR A 46 9.73 -10.41 -5.20
C THR A 46 10.44 -10.66 -3.86
N PRO A 47 11.63 -11.31 -3.88
CA PRO A 47 12.44 -11.46 -2.65
C PRO A 47 12.71 -10.13 -1.95
N ARG A 48 12.90 -9.05 -2.73
CA ARG A 48 13.15 -7.70 -2.20
C ARG A 48 11.92 -7.12 -1.51
N GLU A 49 10.74 -7.26 -2.11
CA GLU A 49 9.48 -6.83 -1.49
C GLU A 49 9.18 -7.62 -0.22
N LEU A 50 9.47 -8.92 -0.20
CA LEU A 50 9.36 -9.75 1.01
C LEU A 50 10.29 -9.25 2.10
N THR A 51 11.56 -8.98 1.80
CA THR A 51 12.51 -8.42 2.78
C THR A 51 11.99 -7.09 3.36
N ILE A 52 11.52 -6.19 2.51
CA ILE A 52 11.03 -4.87 2.95
C ILE A 52 9.75 -4.99 3.79
N THR A 53 8.78 -5.78 3.33
CA THR A 53 7.45 -5.86 3.96
C THR A 53 7.41 -6.80 5.16
N ASN A 54 8.45 -7.61 5.38
CA ASN A 54 8.66 -8.41 6.60
C ASN A 54 9.63 -7.75 7.58
N GLU A 55 10.01 -6.49 7.37
CA GLU A 55 10.82 -5.72 8.32
C GLU A 55 10.12 -5.66 9.69
N ALA A 56 10.91 -5.70 10.77
CA ALA A 56 10.38 -5.94 12.11
C ALA A 56 9.46 -4.82 12.64
N SER A 57 9.66 -3.57 12.21
CA SER A 57 8.86 -2.43 12.68
C SER A 57 8.89 -1.22 11.74
N ALA A 58 7.93 -0.31 11.93
CA ALA A 58 7.92 0.99 11.26
C ALA A 58 9.16 1.85 11.62
N THR A 59 9.69 1.74 12.84
CA THR A 59 10.90 2.46 13.24
C THR A 59 12.15 1.88 12.59
N ALA A 60 12.20 0.56 12.39
CA ALA A 60 13.27 -0.08 11.63
C ALA A 60 13.25 0.36 10.15
N LEU A 61 12.07 0.42 9.53
CA LEU A 61 11.91 1.00 8.18
C LEU A 61 12.37 2.45 8.13
N ALA A 62 11.92 3.29 9.07
CA ALA A 62 12.33 4.70 9.12
C ALA A 62 13.84 4.86 9.24
N HIS A 63 14.49 4.04 10.08
CA HIS A 63 15.94 4.03 10.24
C HIS A 63 16.67 3.64 8.95
N LYS A 64 16.22 2.58 8.27
CA LYS A 64 16.79 2.13 6.99
C LYS A 64 16.62 3.16 5.88
N ILE A 65 15.47 3.85 5.83
CA ILE A 65 15.24 4.97 4.89
C ILE A 65 16.17 6.13 5.22
N ALA A 66 16.27 6.53 6.50
CA ALA A 66 17.14 7.63 6.92
C ALA A 66 18.62 7.39 6.58
N ASN A 67 19.06 6.13 6.65
CA ASN A 67 20.42 5.70 6.28
C ASN A 67 20.59 5.40 4.79
N ARG A 68 19.55 5.58 3.97
CA ARG A 68 19.55 5.31 2.51
C ARG A 68 19.83 3.84 2.16
N GLU A 69 19.58 2.92 3.09
CA GLU A 69 19.56 1.48 2.81
C GLU A 69 18.36 1.11 1.92
N TYR A 70 17.23 1.80 2.15
CA TYR A 70 16.03 1.79 1.32
C TYR A 70 15.69 3.21 0.88
N THR A 71 14.98 3.33 -0.24
CA THR A 71 14.28 4.58 -0.58
C THR A 71 12.83 4.51 -0.09
N SER A 72 12.24 5.65 0.25
CA SER A 72 10.83 5.75 0.62
C SER A 72 9.93 5.26 -0.53
N VAL A 73 10.29 5.57 -1.79
CA VAL A 73 9.55 5.08 -2.96
C VAL A 73 9.60 3.56 -3.07
N GLU A 74 10.77 2.95 -2.87
CA GLU A 74 10.92 1.48 -2.88
C GLU A 74 10.06 0.83 -1.80
N VAL A 75 10.12 1.34 -0.56
CA VAL A 75 9.30 0.84 0.56
C VAL A 75 7.82 0.97 0.24
N THR A 76 7.40 2.15 -0.22
CA THR A 76 5.99 2.42 -0.53
C THR A 76 5.47 1.52 -1.66
N LYS A 77 6.25 1.29 -2.72
CA LYS A 77 5.88 0.37 -3.81
C LYS A 77 5.68 -1.06 -3.31
N ALA A 78 6.60 -1.56 -2.48
CA ALA A 78 6.52 -2.90 -1.92
C ALA A 78 5.25 -3.08 -1.05
N PHE A 79 4.96 -2.11 -0.18
CA PHE A 79 3.75 -2.15 0.65
C PHE A 79 2.47 -1.98 -0.18
N CYS A 80 2.45 -1.11 -1.19
CA CYS A 80 1.30 -0.97 -2.08
C CYS A 80 1.01 -2.25 -2.85
N HIS A 81 2.04 -2.90 -3.43
CA HIS A 81 1.86 -4.16 -4.16
C HIS A 81 1.28 -5.24 -3.24
N ARG A 82 1.88 -5.44 -2.06
CA ARG A 82 1.37 -6.38 -1.06
C ARG A 82 -0.06 -6.05 -0.63
N ALA A 83 -0.36 -4.78 -0.37
CA ALA A 83 -1.68 -4.34 0.08
C ALA A 83 -2.76 -4.61 -0.96
N VAL A 84 -2.52 -4.36 -2.26
CA VAL A 84 -3.53 -4.64 -3.29
C VAL A 84 -3.74 -6.13 -3.53
N LEU A 85 -2.72 -6.97 -3.33
CA LEU A 85 -2.87 -8.43 -3.40
C LEU A 85 -3.74 -8.94 -2.26
N VAL A 86 -3.44 -8.53 -1.02
CA VAL A 86 -4.27 -8.85 0.15
C VAL A 86 -5.68 -8.32 -0.03
N HIS A 87 -5.84 -7.11 -0.55
CA HIS A 87 -7.15 -6.52 -0.79
C HIS A 87 -7.99 -7.34 -1.76
N GLN A 88 -7.42 -7.82 -2.86
CA GLN A 88 -8.15 -8.64 -3.82
C GLN A 88 -8.60 -9.97 -3.22
N ALA A 89 -7.85 -10.52 -2.27
CA ALA A 89 -8.21 -11.76 -1.56
C ALA A 89 -9.22 -11.54 -0.41
N THR A 90 -9.18 -10.40 0.29
CA THR A 90 -9.88 -10.21 1.57
C THR A 90 -10.85 -9.02 1.61
N ASN A 91 -10.83 -8.17 0.59
CA ASN A 91 -11.60 -6.92 0.51
C ASN A 91 -11.33 -5.94 1.68
N CYS A 92 -10.08 -5.86 2.17
CA CYS A 92 -9.72 -5.10 3.38
C CYS A 92 -9.51 -3.58 3.23
N LEU A 93 -9.49 -3.04 2.02
CA LEU A 93 -9.24 -1.62 1.74
C LEU A 93 -10.53 -0.96 1.26
N THR A 94 -10.84 0.20 1.82
CA THR A 94 -11.96 1.05 1.38
C THR A 94 -11.56 1.88 0.17
N GLU A 95 -10.34 2.44 0.21
CA GLU A 95 -9.73 3.28 -0.82
C GLU A 95 -8.25 2.93 -1.04
N ILE A 96 -7.73 3.18 -2.24
CA ILE A 96 -6.36 2.87 -2.63
C ILE A 96 -5.71 4.10 -3.29
N PHE A 97 -4.68 4.67 -2.66
CA PHE A 97 -4.04 5.92 -3.09
C PHE A 97 -2.57 5.73 -3.49
N CYS A 98 -2.24 4.66 -4.24
CA CYS A 98 -0.86 4.30 -4.56
C CYS A 98 -0.07 5.44 -5.23
N GLU A 99 -0.64 6.12 -6.23
CA GLU A 99 0.04 7.21 -6.94
C GLU A 99 0.37 8.41 -6.02
N GLU A 100 -0.56 8.79 -5.15
CA GLU A 100 -0.32 9.86 -4.17
C GLU A 100 0.71 9.44 -3.12
N ALA A 101 0.68 8.17 -2.70
CA ALA A 101 1.69 7.61 -1.81
C ALA A 101 3.07 7.64 -2.46
N TYR A 102 3.19 7.32 -3.76
CA TYR A 102 4.45 7.40 -4.50
C TYR A 102 4.97 8.83 -4.63
N ALA A 103 4.08 9.79 -4.96
CA ALA A 103 4.47 11.20 -5.02
C ALA A 103 4.99 11.70 -3.67
N ARG A 104 4.32 11.32 -2.57
CA ARG A 104 4.76 11.68 -1.21
C ARG A 104 6.07 11.00 -0.82
N ALA A 105 6.26 9.76 -1.22
CA ALA A 105 7.49 9.01 -0.99
C ALA A 105 8.67 9.64 -1.74
N GLN A 106 8.48 10.00 -3.01
CA GLN A 106 9.48 10.70 -3.81
C GLN A 106 9.88 12.03 -3.17
N TYR A 107 8.90 12.81 -2.69
CA TYR A 107 9.19 14.03 -1.94
C TYR A 107 10.06 13.77 -0.70
N CYS A 108 9.82 12.68 0.03
CA CYS A 108 10.65 12.31 1.19
C CYS A 108 12.09 12.02 0.76
N ASP A 109 12.26 11.20 -0.27
CA ASP A 109 13.58 10.86 -0.82
C ASP A 109 14.35 12.10 -1.30
N ASP A 110 13.69 12.98 -2.05
CA ASP A 110 14.27 14.24 -2.55
C ASP A 110 14.65 15.16 -1.38
N TYR A 111 13.79 15.25 -0.36
CA TYR A 111 14.07 16.05 0.83
C TYR A 111 15.30 15.53 1.57
N LEU A 112 15.42 14.21 1.77
CA LEU A 112 16.57 13.60 2.42
C LEU A 112 17.85 13.78 1.61
N ALA A 113 17.78 13.66 0.29
CA ALA A 113 18.91 13.90 -0.60
C ALA A 113 19.38 15.36 -0.54
N LYS A 114 18.45 16.32 -0.59
CA LYS A 114 18.76 17.75 -0.60
C LYS A 114 19.23 18.30 0.75
N ASN A 115 18.60 17.87 1.84
CA ASN A 115 18.81 18.48 3.16
C ASN A 115 19.71 17.65 4.07
N ASN A 116 20.07 16.42 3.68
CA ASN A 116 20.81 15.45 4.48
C ASN A 116 20.25 15.25 5.90
N ARG A 117 18.93 15.42 6.05
CA ARG A 117 18.19 15.19 7.30
C ARG A 117 16.78 14.72 6.98
N THR A 118 16.17 13.98 7.91
CA THR A 118 14.80 13.51 7.79
C THR A 118 13.78 14.62 8.10
N LEU A 119 12.54 14.43 7.65
CA LEU A 119 11.39 15.30 7.99
C LEU A 119 10.95 15.11 9.45
N GLY A 120 11.20 13.94 10.01
CA GLY A 120 10.77 13.54 11.35
C GLY A 120 11.03 12.05 11.61
N PRO A 121 10.55 11.52 12.75
CA PRO A 121 10.88 10.15 13.20
C PRO A 121 10.41 9.01 12.29
N LEU A 122 9.32 9.22 11.54
CA LEU A 122 8.75 8.23 10.60
C LEU A 122 8.92 8.67 9.13
N HIS A 123 10.01 9.36 8.83
CA HIS A 123 10.28 9.87 7.50
C HIS A 123 10.19 8.78 6.42
N GLY A 124 9.30 8.99 5.45
CA GLY A 124 9.15 8.12 4.28
C GLY A 124 8.47 6.77 4.53
N VAL A 125 7.99 6.49 5.76
CA VAL A 125 7.29 5.23 6.07
C VAL A 125 5.83 5.31 5.59
N PRO A 126 5.34 4.36 4.78
CA PRO A 126 3.95 4.34 4.36
C PRO A 126 3.01 3.96 5.52
N VAL A 127 1.80 4.50 5.52
CA VAL A 127 0.77 4.21 6.52
C VAL A 127 -0.58 3.94 5.86
N SER A 128 -1.36 3.03 6.45
CA SER A 128 -2.79 2.89 6.16
C SER A 128 -3.59 3.63 7.22
N ILE A 129 -4.62 4.36 6.80
CA ILE A 129 -5.50 5.11 7.69
C ILE A 129 -6.86 4.42 7.73
N LYS A 130 -7.43 4.27 8.93
CA LYS A 130 -8.79 3.75 9.07
C LYS A 130 -9.76 4.78 8.48
N GLU A 131 -10.70 4.33 7.65
CA GLU A 131 -11.60 5.18 6.86
C GLU A 131 -12.35 6.25 7.65
N ASN A 132 -12.60 6.02 8.95
CA ASN A 132 -13.30 6.96 9.82
C ASN A 132 -12.45 8.17 10.28
N ILE A 133 -11.27 8.35 9.70
CA ILE A 133 -10.37 9.48 9.96
C ILE A 133 -10.32 10.31 8.68
N ASP A 134 -10.60 11.61 8.81
CA ASP A 134 -10.63 12.52 7.67
C ASP A 134 -9.26 12.62 6.98
N VAL A 135 -9.26 12.44 5.67
CA VAL A 135 -8.12 12.72 4.79
C VAL A 135 -8.54 13.74 3.74
N ALA A 136 -7.82 14.85 3.66
CA ALA A 136 -8.16 15.94 2.76
C ALA A 136 -8.32 15.47 1.31
N GLY A 137 -9.46 15.79 0.69
CA GLY A 137 -9.78 15.40 -0.68
C GLY A 137 -10.19 13.93 -0.86
N LYS A 138 -10.31 13.15 0.22
CA LYS A 138 -10.77 11.76 0.20
C LYS A 138 -12.19 11.64 0.74
N MET A 139 -12.84 10.55 0.38
CA MET A 139 -14.09 10.18 1.02
C MET A 139 -13.78 9.68 2.43
N THR A 140 -14.72 9.93 3.32
CA THR A 140 -14.74 9.46 4.70
C THR A 140 -16.20 9.12 5.00
N SER A 141 -16.44 8.01 5.71
CA SER A 141 -17.79 7.49 6.01
C SER A 141 -18.03 7.37 7.50
#